data_AF-A0A0G4NDG5-F1
#
_entry.id   AF-A0A0G4NDG5-F1
#
_cell.length_a   1.000
_cell.length_b   1.000
_cell.length_c   1.000
_cell.angle_alpha   90.00
_cell.angle_beta   90.00
_cell.angle_gamma   90.00
#
_symmetry.space_group_name_H-M   'P 1'
#
loop_
_entity.id
_entity.type
_entity.pdbx_description
1 polymer ?
#
loop_
_entity_poly.entity_id
_entity_poly.type
_entity_poly.pdbx_seq_one_letter_code
_entity_poly.pdbx_strand_id
1 'polypeptide(L)'
;MKAAYDCGVNFFDTAEGYAEGESEKVMGEAIKKYGWKRNDLVISTKIYWGGAFGDNVVNNKGLSRKHIIEGLDASLARLDLPYVD
;
A
#
# COMPACT_ATOMS: atom_id res chain seq x y z
N MET A 1 -7.79 0.34 -12.05
CA MET A 1 -8.69 0.67 -10.91
C MET A 1 -10.02 1.27 -11.36
N LYS A 2 -10.05 2.39 -12.13
CA LYS A 2 -11.31 3.08 -12.47
C LYS A 2 -12.43 2.19 -13.04
N ALA A 3 -12.14 1.38 -14.06
CA ALA A 3 -13.12 0.46 -14.64
C ALA A 3 -13.72 -0.52 -13.61
N ALA A 4 -12.91 -1.02 -12.66
CA ALA A 4 -13.37 -1.91 -11.60
C ALA A 4 -14.27 -1.16 -10.59
N TYR A 5 -13.84 0.04 -10.19
CA TYR A 5 -14.64 0.92 -9.30
C TYR A 5 -15.99 1.27 -9.92
N ASP A 6 -16.03 1.59 -11.22
CA ASP A 6 -17.26 1.89 -11.95
C ASP A 6 -18.20 0.68 -12.05
N CYS A 7 -17.67 -0.53 -11.89
CA CYS A 7 -18.42 -1.78 -11.82
C CYS A 7 -18.80 -2.18 -10.37
N GLY A 8 -18.56 -1.31 -9.39
CA GLY A 8 -18.92 -1.53 -7.97
C GLY A 8 -17.85 -2.22 -7.14
N VAL A 9 -16.63 -2.44 -7.66
CA VAL A 9 -15.51 -2.96 -6.85
C VAL A 9 -15.01 -1.87 -5.90
N ASN A 10 -15.03 -2.14 -4.61
CA ASN A 10 -14.47 -1.25 -3.58
C ASN A 10 -13.21 -1.81 -2.89
N PHE A 11 -12.93 -3.11 -3.03
CA PHE A 11 -11.75 -3.75 -2.45
C PHE A 11 -10.56 -3.72 -3.41
N PHE A 12 -9.42 -3.20 -2.95
CA PHE A 12 -8.16 -3.17 -3.68
C PHE A 12 -7.01 -3.64 -2.78
N ASP A 13 -6.22 -4.58 -3.30
CA ASP A 13 -5.10 -5.22 -2.58
C ASP A 13 -3.76 -4.82 -3.20
N THR A 14 -2.76 -4.60 -2.35
CA THR A 14 -1.36 -4.32 -2.76
C THR A 14 -0.38 -4.90 -1.73
N ALA A 15 0.92 -4.71 -1.93
CA ALA A 15 1.95 -5.11 -0.98
C ALA A 15 3.19 -4.23 -1.14
N GLU A 16 3.96 -4.04 -0.08
CA GLU A 16 5.22 -3.28 -0.14
C GLU A 16 6.23 -3.88 -1.13
N GLY A 17 6.15 -5.21 -1.37
CA GLY A 17 7.05 -5.93 -2.27
C GLY A 17 6.58 -5.95 -3.73
N TYR A 18 5.34 -5.51 -4.02
CA TYR A 18 4.84 -5.50 -5.40
C TYR A 18 5.51 -4.38 -6.19
N ALA A 19 6.31 -4.78 -7.19
CA ALA A 19 7.12 -3.87 -8.01
C ALA A 19 7.94 -2.90 -7.15
N GLU A 20 8.58 -3.40 -6.09
CA GLU A 20 9.42 -2.61 -5.18
C GLU A 20 8.71 -1.35 -4.63
N GLY A 21 7.41 -1.48 -4.33
CA GLY A 21 6.58 -0.42 -3.75
C GLY A 21 5.93 0.51 -4.78
N GLU A 22 6.25 0.38 -6.08
CA GLU A 22 5.62 1.19 -7.12
C GLU A 22 4.12 0.89 -7.27
N SER A 23 3.68 -0.34 -6.97
CA SER A 23 2.27 -0.70 -6.95
C SER A 23 1.45 0.18 -5.98
N GLU A 24 2.01 0.46 -4.80
CA GLU A 24 1.38 1.31 -3.78
C GLU A 24 1.30 2.77 -4.24
N LYS A 25 2.35 3.29 -4.87
CA LYS A 25 2.37 4.66 -5.41
C LYS A 25 1.31 4.86 -6.48
N VAL A 26 1.26 3.95 -7.46
CA VAL A 26 0.27 4.02 -8.55
C VAL A 26 -1.17 3.90 -8.02
N MET A 27 -1.39 3.06 -6.99
CA MET A 27 -2.69 2.96 -6.34
C MET A 27 -3.08 4.27 -5.64
N GLY A 28 -2.18 4.86 -4.86
CA GLY A 28 -2.39 6.15 -4.20
C GLY A 28 -2.68 7.28 -5.19
N GLU A 29 -1.89 7.37 -6.26
CA GLU A 29 -2.09 8.33 -7.34
C GLU A 29 -3.47 8.16 -8.02
N ALA A 30 -3.92 6.93 -8.24
CA ALA A 30 -5.24 6.66 -8.80
C ALA A 30 -6.36 7.13 -7.87
N ILE A 31 -6.28 6.82 -6.57
CA ILE A 31 -7.27 7.27 -5.56
C ILE A 31 -7.37 8.79 -5.57
N LYS A 32 -6.23 9.48 -5.53
CA LYS A 32 -6.14 10.94 -5.55
C LYS A 32 -6.66 11.54 -6.85
N LYS A 33 -6.27 10.99 -8.00
CA LYS A 33 -6.66 11.44 -9.34
C LYS A 33 -8.17 11.38 -9.56
N TYR A 34 -8.83 10.34 -9.07
CA TYR A 34 -10.28 10.17 -9.24
C TYR A 34 -11.11 10.75 -8.09
N GLY A 35 -10.47 11.29 -7.05
CA GLY A 35 -11.14 11.95 -5.93
C GLY A 35 -12.06 11.02 -5.13
N TRP A 36 -11.75 9.72 -5.09
CA TRP A 36 -12.54 8.76 -4.33
C TRP A 36 -12.44 9.03 -2.83
N LYS A 37 -13.58 8.98 -2.14
CA LYS A 37 -13.59 9.18 -0.69
C LYS A 37 -13.08 7.92 -0.02
N ARG A 38 -12.36 8.09 1.08
CA ARG A 38 -11.73 6.96 1.77
C ARG A 38 -12.74 5.92 2.28
N ASN A 39 -13.93 6.35 2.68
CA ASN A 39 -15.02 5.48 3.15
C ASN A 39 -15.69 4.66 2.03
N ASP A 40 -15.43 4.97 0.76
CA ASP A 40 -15.96 4.22 -0.38
C ASP A 40 -15.05 3.04 -0.77
N LEU A 41 -13.89 2.91 -0.12
CA LEU A 41 -12.83 1.97 -0.48
C LEU A 41 -12.48 1.05 0.69
N VAL A 42 -12.07 -0.17 0.37
CA VAL A 42 -11.39 -1.11 1.27
C VAL A 42 -10.01 -1.37 0.70
N ILE A 43 -8.96 -0.91 1.38
CA ILE A 43 -7.58 -0.97 0.90
C ILE A 43 -6.76 -1.84 1.81
N SER A 44 -6.17 -2.92 1.29
CA SER A 44 -5.26 -3.77 2.06
C SER A 44 -3.83 -3.69 1.51
N THR A 45 -2.84 -3.74 2.41
CA THR A 45 -1.43 -3.97 2.05
C THR A 45 -0.83 -5.09 2.88
N LYS A 46 0.27 -5.68 2.39
CA LYS A 46 0.96 -6.82 3.00
C LYS A 46 2.41 -6.46 3.29
N ILE A 47 2.85 -6.80 4.50
CA ILE A 47 4.21 -6.58 4.99
C ILE A 47 4.94 -7.92 5.11
N TYR A 48 6.11 -8.01 4.49
CA TYR A 48 7.13 -9.05 4.65
C TYR A 48 8.40 -8.75 3.85
N TRP A 49 8.27 -8.13 2.66
CA TRP A 49 9.34 -7.96 1.66
C TRP A 49 9.62 -6.48 1.41
N GLY A 50 10.08 -5.76 2.45
CA GLY A 50 10.32 -4.32 2.42
C GLY A 50 11.59 -3.87 1.70
N GLY A 51 11.95 -4.46 0.56
CA GLY A 51 13.06 -3.95 -0.27
C GLY A 51 12.87 -2.47 -0.64
N ALA A 52 11.61 -2.05 -0.84
CA ALA A 52 11.21 -0.67 -1.07
C ALA A 52 11.49 0.30 0.09
N PHE A 53 11.79 -0.21 1.29
CA PHE A 53 12.06 0.57 2.50
C PHE A 53 13.55 0.95 2.64
N GLY A 54 14.45 0.28 1.92
CA GLY A 54 15.88 0.62 1.89
C GLY A 54 16.81 -0.60 1.90
N ASP A 55 18.12 -0.34 1.98
CA ASP A 55 19.16 -1.34 1.71
C ASP A 55 19.41 -2.35 2.85
N ASN A 56 18.85 -2.12 4.05
CA ASN A 56 19.05 -3.03 5.20
C ASN A 56 18.10 -4.23 5.15
N VAL A 57 18.45 -5.22 4.33
CA VAL A 57 17.64 -6.44 4.12
C VAL A 57 17.28 -7.18 5.41
N VAL A 58 18.13 -7.15 6.44
CA VAL A 58 17.89 -7.88 7.70
C VAL A 58 16.72 -7.27 8.48
N ASN A 59 16.63 -5.94 8.52
CA ASN A 59 15.56 -5.23 9.23
C ASN A 59 14.34 -4.97 8.36
N ASN A 60 14.48 -5.07 7.04
CA ASN A 60 13.44 -4.73 6.06
C ASN A 60 12.74 -5.98 5.51
N LYS A 61 12.87 -7.13 6.17
CA LYS A 61 12.25 -8.38 5.77
C LYS A 61 11.71 -9.17 6.97
N GLY A 62 10.59 -9.86 6.78
CA GLY A 62 9.99 -10.76 7.75
C GLY A 62 8.84 -10.15 8.54
N LEU A 63 8.58 -10.66 9.74
CA LEU A 63 7.44 -10.25 10.57
C LEU A 63 7.90 -9.84 11.97
N SER A 64 9.08 -9.25 12.06
CA SER A 64 9.52 -8.64 13.32
C SER A 64 8.62 -7.46 13.66
N ARG A 65 8.41 -7.19 14.96
CA ARG A 65 7.64 -6.02 15.42
C ARG A 65 8.13 -4.72 14.78
N LYS A 66 9.45 -4.57 14.66
CA LYS A 66 10.10 -3.41 14.02
C LYS A 66 9.65 -3.26 12.58
N HIS A 67 9.80 -4.33 11.78
CA HIS A 67 9.49 -4.26 10.36
C HIS A 67 7.98 -4.12 10.09
N ILE A 68 7.11 -4.73 10.89
CA ILE A 68 5.65 -4.55 10.74
C ILE A 68 5.27 -3.07 10.90
N ILE A 69 5.79 -2.40 11.93
CA ILE A 69 5.49 -1.00 12.19
C ILE A 69 6.08 -0.11 11.09
N GLU A 70 7.38 -0.23 10.84
CA GLU A 70 8.09 0.64 9.89
C GLU A 70 7.68 0.40 8.43
N GLY A 71 7.45 -0.85 8.06
CA GLY A 71 6.96 -1.24 6.74
C GLY A 71 5.54 -0.73 6.47
N LEU A 72 4.66 -0.77 7.48
CA LEU A 72 3.32 -0.19 7.36
C LEU A 72 3.39 1.33 7.19
N ASP A 73 4.16 2.03 8.03
CA ASP A 73 4.32 3.50 7.93
C ASP A 73 4.83 3.91 6.53
N ALA A 74 5.79 3.16 5.98
CA ALA A 74 6.30 3.42 4.64
C ALA A 74 5.30 3.07 3.54
N SER A 75 4.50 2.02 3.72
CA SER A 75 3.43 1.66 2.79
C SER A 75 2.34 2.73 2.74
N LEU A 76 1.93 3.25 3.90
CA LEU A 76 0.99 4.38 4.02
C LEU A 76 1.52 5.64 3.34
N ALA A 77 2.82 5.94 3.51
CA ALA A 77 3.46 7.05 2.83
C ALA A 77 3.46 6.89 1.30
N ARG A 78 3.75 5.68 0.77
CA ARG A 78 3.68 5.41 -0.68
C ARG A 78 2.25 5.47 -1.21
N LEU A 79 1.28 5.00 -0.44
CA LEU A 79 -0.16 5.06 -0.78
C LEU A 79 -0.75 6.48 -0.72
N ASP A 80 -0.07 7.45 -0.09
CA ASP A 80 -0.63 8.77 0.27
C ASP A 80 -1.96 8.61 1.06
N LEU A 81 -2.00 7.65 1.99
CA LEU A 81 -3.17 7.33 2.81
C LEU A 81 -2.85 7.34 4.31
N PRO A 82 -3.78 7.78 5.17
CA PRO A 82 -3.58 7.79 6.62
C PRO A 82 -3.76 6.40 7.27
N TYR A 83 -4.44 5.46 6.60
CA TYR A 83 -4.66 4.09 7.08
C TYR A 83 -5.04 3.13 5.93
N VAL A 84 -4.86 1.84 6.20
CA VAL A 84 -5.38 0.70 5.43
C VAL A 84 -6.42 -0.06 6.28
N ASP A 85 -7.26 -0.85 5.61
CA ASP A 85 -8.26 -1.76 6.22
C ASP A 85 -7.65 -3.15 6.46
#